data_AF-A0A2S8FKH8-F1
#
_entry.id   AF-A0A2S8FKH8-F1
#
_cell.length_a   1.000
_cell.length_b   1.000
_cell.length_c   1.000
_cell.angle_alpha   90.00
_cell.angle_beta   90.00
_cell.angle_gamma   90.00
#
_symmetry.space_group_name_H-M   'P 1'
#
loop_
_entity.id
_entity.type
_entity.pdbx_description
1 polymer ?
#
loop_
_entity_poly.entity_id
_entity_poly.type
_entity_poly.pdbx_seq_one_letter_code
_entity_poly.pdbx_strand_id
1 'polypeptide(L)'
;MSRRWTLILFIGLLIGTYIGSYALLSRTGIQKAAQHSSEFYFFVEPTTSEWTQVHYRLIEFYEPLIQLEQLMGVEHSPAACAELKLS
;
A
#
# COMPACT_ATOMS: atom_id res chain seq x y z
N MET A 1 -25.02 -13.78 20.37
CA MET A 1 -24.45 -12.56 19.72
C MET A 1 -25.37 -12.17 18.58
N SER A 2 -25.83 -10.91 18.47
CA SER A 2 -26.77 -10.54 17.40
C SER A 2 -26.04 -10.48 16.05
N ARG A 3 -26.75 -10.76 14.95
CA ARG A 3 -26.21 -10.73 13.57
C ARG A 3 -25.43 -9.44 13.25
N ARG A 4 -25.84 -8.33 13.87
CA ARG A 4 -25.20 -7.01 13.75
C ARG A 4 -23.79 -6.98 14.36
N TRP A 5 -23.59 -7.59 15.53
CA TRP A 5 -22.28 -7.65 16.17
C TRP A 5 -21.28 -8.49 15.39
N THR A 6 -21.71 -9.63 14.84
CA THR A 6 -20.86 -10.45 13.97
C THR A 6 -20.40 -9.68 12.73
N LEU A 7 -21.31 -8.91 12.11
CA LEU A 7 -20.96 -8.06 10.96
C LEU A 7 -19.98 -6.95 11.33
N ILE A 8 -20.19 -6.27 12.47
CA ILE A 8 -19.28 -5.21 12.94
C ILE A 8 -17.88 -5.77 13.19
N LEU A 9 -17.77 -6.93 13.85
CA LEU A 9 -16.49 -7.59 14.10
C LEU A 9 -15.80 -8.00 12.79
N PHE A 10 -16.56 -8.55 11.85
CA PHE A 10 -16.03 -8.95 10.55
C PHE A 10 -15.54 -7.75 9.74
N ILE A 11 -16.32 -6.68 9.66
CA ILE A 11 -15.92 -5.44 8.99
C ILE A 11 -14.70 -4.82 9.67
N GLY A 12 -14.68 -4.76 11.00
CA GLY A 12 -13.53 -4.27 11.75
C GLY A 12 -12.26 -5.08 11.49
N LEU A 13 -12.39 -6.42 11.42
CA LEU A 13 -11.29 -7.31 11.07
C LEU A 13 -10.78 -7.05 9.64
N LEU A 14 -11.67 -6.87 8.67
CA LEU A 14 -11.29 -6.58 7.28
C LEU A 14 -10.55 -5.24 7.17
N ILE A 15 -11.08 -4.19 7.82
CA ILE A 15 -10.44 -2.86 7.84
C ILE A 15 -9.07 -2.94 8.52
N GLY A 16 -8.99 -3.59 9.68
CA GLY A 16 -7.72 -3.73 10.40
C GLY A 16 -6.68 -4.52 9.61
N THR A 17 -7.11 -5.58 8.91
CA THR A 17 -6.24 -6.37 8.03
C THR A 17 -5.76 -5.54 6.84
N TYR A 18 -6.65 -4.76 6.21
CA TYR A 18 -6.33 -3.88 5.08
C TYR A 18 -5.31 -2.79 5.44
N ILE A 19 -5.51 -2.10 6.56
CA ILE A 19 -4.58 -1.07 7.05
C ILE A 19 -3.25 -1.71 7.48
N GLY A 20 -3.32 -2.84 8.19
CA GLY A 20 -2.14 -3.55 8.67
C GLY A 20 -1.29 -4.11 7.54
N SER A 21 -1.90 -4.68 6.50
CA SER A 21 -1.18 -5.19 5.33
C SER A 21 -0.49 -4.07 4.56
N TYR A 22 -1.15 -2.92 4.40
CA TYR A 22 -0.53 -1.73 3.82
C TYR A 22 0.71 -1.30 4.61
N ALA A 23 0.59 -1.10 5.92
CA ALA A 23 1.68 -0.61 6.76
C ALA A 23 2.89 -1.55 6.79
N LEU A 24 2.67 -2.87 6.75
CA LEU A 24 3.74 -3.86 6.68
C LEU A 24 4.42 -3.87 5.31
N LEU A 25 3.64 -3.90 4.23
CA LEU A 25 4.14 -3.95 2.86
C LEU A 25 4.89 -2.67 2.49
N SER A 26 4.32 -1.49 2.81
CA SER A 26 4.94 -0.21 2.50
C SER A 26 6.28 -0.05 3.21
N ARG A 27 6.35 -0.28 4.53
CA ARG A 27 7.61 -0.15 5.30
C ARG A 27 8.68 -1.11 4.84
N THR A 28 8.32 -2.39 4.68
CA THR A 28 9.28 -3.42 4.26
C THR A 28 9.79 -3.13 2.85
N GLY A 29 8.90 -2.75 1.94
CA GLY A 29 9.29 -2.52 0.56
C GLY A 29 9.98 -1.16 0.36
N ILE A 30 9.71 -0.12 1.16
CA ILE A 30 10.52 1.11 1.18
C ILE A 30 11.95 0.80 1.63
N GLN A 31 12.12 0.03 2.71
CA GLN A 31 13.46 -0.37 3.18
C GLN A 31 14.23 -1.13 2.10
N LYS A 32 13.57 -2.08 1.42
CA LYS A 32 14.18 -2.81 0.31
C LYS A 32 14.45 -1.91 -0.90
N ALA A 33 13.54 -0.99 -1.22
CA ALA A 33 13.66 -0.10 -2.37
C ALA A 33 14.88 0.81 -2.22
N ALA A 34 15.11 1.31 -1.00
CA ALA A 34 16.31 2.06 -0.66
C ALA A 34 17.61 1.26 -0.82
N GLN A 35 17.59 -0.04 -0.52
CA GLN A 35 18.75 -0.93 -0.68
C GLN A 35 19.07 -1.24 -2.14
N HIS A 36 18.05 -1.28 -3.00
CA HIS A 36 18.16 -1.65 -4.40
C HIS A 36 18.05 -0.46 -5.36
N SER A 37 17.96 0.77 -4.85
CA SER A 37 17.68 1.98 -5.64
C SER A 37 16.47 1.83 -6.58
N SER A 38 15.45 1.09 -6.11
CA SER A 38 14.27 0.76 -6.90
C SER A 38 13.19 1.84 -6.74
N GLU A 39 12.48 2.13 -7.83
CA GLU A 39 11.33 3.04 -7.82
C GLU A 39 10.07 2.36 -7.25
N PHE A 40 10.09 1.03 -7.13
CA PHE A 40 8.99 0.22 -6.62
C PHE A 40 9.17 -0.09 -5.14
N TYR A 41 8.10 0.05 -4.35
CA TYR A 41 8.15 -0.08 -2.89
C TYR A 41 7.17 -1.11 -2.30
N PHE A 42 6.38 -1.81 -3.12
CA PHE A 42 5.57 -2.95 -2.64
C PHE A 42 6.23 -4.30 -2.97
N PHE A 43 6.85 -4.38 -4.15
CA PHE A 43 7.63 -5.53 -4.59
C PHE A 43 8.94 -4.98 -5.13
N VAL A 44 10.00 -5.20 -4.38
CA VAL A 44 11.36 -4.84 -4.77
C VAL A 44 11.97 -6.05 -5.42
N GLU A 45 12.51 -5.82 -6.61
CA GLU A 45 13.22 -6.68 -7.56
C GLU A 45 13.54 -8.16 -7.21
N PRO A 46 13.56 -9.05 -8.23
CA PRO A 46 13.51 -8.74 -9.67
C PRO A 46 12.09 -8.46 -10.18
N THR A 47 11.92 -7.32 -10.84
CA THR A 47 10.68 -6.88 -11.46
C THR A 47 10.49 -7.58 -12.80
N THR A 48 9.82 -8.72 -12.78
CA THR A 48 9.18 -9.21 -14.01
C THR A 48 8.04 -8.26 -14.36
N SER A 49 7.61 -8.25 -15.63
CA SER A 49 6.45 -7.46 -16.07
C SER A 49 5.20 -7.72 -15.25
N GLU A 50 5.02 -8.96 -14.76
CA GLU A 50 3.95 -9.35 -13.86
C GLU A 50 4.05 -8.65 -12.50
N TRP A 51 5.24 -8.61 -11.89
CA TRP A 51 5.45 -7.92 -10.62
C TRP A 51 5.21 -6.42 -10.70
N THR A 52 5.56 -5.80 -11.82
CA THR A 52 5.24 -4.40 -12.10
C THR A 52 3.73 -4.16 -12.15
N GLN A 53 2.96 -5.03 -12.81
CA GLN A 53 1.49 -4.92 -12.83
C GLN A 53 0.89 -5.10 -11.44
N VAL A 54 1.39 -6.07 -10.66
CA VAL A 54 0.95 -6.27 -9.28
C VAL A 54 1.26 -5.04 -8.43
N HIS A 55 2.42 -4.41 -8.63
CA HIS A 55 2.80 -3.19 -7.94
C HIS A 55 1.80 -2.05 -8.19
N TYR A 56 1.46 -1.76 -9.45
CA TYR A 56 0.49 -0.72 -9.78
C TYR A 56 -0.91 -1.03 -9.23
N ARG A 57 -1.35 -2.29 -9.29
CA ARG A 57 -2.62 -2.70 -8.67
C ARG A 57 -2.64 -2.49 -7.16
N LEU A 58 -1.51 -2.70 -6.48
CA LEU A 58 -1.42 -2.41 -5.04
C LEU A 58 -1.44 -0.91 -4.76
N ILE A 59 -0.84 -0.08 -5.62
CA ILE A 59 -0.99 1.38 -5.52
C ILE A 59 -2.46 1.76 -5.62
N GLU A 60 -3.18 1.28 -6.63
CA GLU A 60 -4.62 1.56 -6.79
C GLU A 60 -5.44 1.04 -5.59
N PHE A 61 -5.16 -0.18 -5.13
CA PHE A 61 -5.87 -0.79 -4.01
C PHE A 61 -5.65 -0.06 -2.69
N TYR A 62 -4.46 0.48 -2.46
CA TYR A 62 -4.08 1.23 -1.26
C TYR A 62 -4.13 2.75 -1.43
N GLU A 63 -4.61 3.25 -2.58
CA GLU A 63 -4.66 4.68 -2.89
C GLU A 63 -5.28 5.52 -1.76
N PRO A 64 -6.40 5.13 -1.13
CA PRO A 64 -6.98 5.92 -0.04
C PRO A 64 -6.03 6.07 1.16
N LEU A 65 -5.25 5.03 1.49
CA LEU A 65 -4.28 5.08 2.58
C LEU A 65 -3.05 5.89 2.20
N ILE A 66 -2.62 5.80 0.94
CA ILE A 66 -1.51 6.59 0.39
C ILE A 66 -1.86 8.09 0.45
N GLN A 67 -3.07 8.48 0.02
CA GLN A 67 -3.54 9.86 0.10
C GLN A 67 -3.63 10.36 1.55
N LEU A 68 -4.06 9.52 2.48
CA LEU A 68 -4.08 9.86 3.91
C LEU A 68 -2.66 10.08 4.45
N GLU A 69 -1.70 9.25 4.08
CA GLU A 69 -0.29 9.43 4.47
C GLU A 69 0.29 10.73 3.91
N GLN A 70 -0.02 11.06 2.65
CA GLN A 70 0.37 12.34 2.04
C GLN A 70 -0.25 13.53 2.77
N LEU A 71 -1.55 13.46 3.11
CA LEU A 71 -2.24 14.50 3.87
C LEU A 71 -1.64 14.69 5.28
N MET A 72 -1.17 13.61 5.89
CA MET A 72 -0.46 13.63 7.18
C MET A 72 1.00 14.09 7.08
N GLY A 73 1.51 14.38 5.88
CA GLY A 73 2.88 14.82 5.67
C GLY A 73 3.92 13.72 5.84
N VAL A 74 3.54 12.45 5.66
CA VAL A 74 4.47 11.33 5.73
C VAL A 74 5.30 11.31 4.43
N GLU A 75 6.58 11.68 4.51
CA GLU A 75 7.53 11.77 3.37
C GLU A 75 7.81 10.44 2.66
N HIS A 76 7.21 9.34 3.11
CA HIS A 76 7.45 8.00 2.57
C HIS A 76 6.68 7.74 1.28
N SER A 77 5.92 8.73 0.78
CA SER A 77 5.29 8.63 -0.53
C SER A 77 6.41 8.53 -1.58
N PRO A 78 6.60 7.35 -2.20
CA PRO A 78 7.66 7.20 -3.18
C PRO A 78 7.37 8.13 -4.35
N ALA A 79 8.42 8.65 -4.98
CA ALA A 79 8.30 9.56 -6.12
C ALA A 79 7.37 9.02 -7.23
N ALA A 80 7.25 7.70 -7.35
CA ALA A 80 6.27 7.03 -8.22
C ALA A 80 4.81 7.50 -7.98
N CYS A 81 4.40 7.76 -6.73
CA CYS A 81 3.09 8.30 -6.40
C CYS A 81 2.97 9.81 -6.64
N ALA A 82 4.08 10.56 -6.60
CA ALA A 82 4.08 11.99 -6.94
C ALA A 82 3.97 12.22 -8.45
N GLU A 83 4.48 11.29 -9.27
CA GLU A 83 4.42 11.35 -10.74
C GLU A 83 3.25 10.57 -11.37
N LEU A 84 2.55 9.73 -10.60
CA LEU A 84 1.27 9.14 -11.00
C LEU A 84 0.16 10.22 -10.99
N LYS A 85 0.24 11.13 -11.96
CA LYS A 85 -0.97 11.77 -12.50
C LYS A 85 -1.80 10.65 -13.12
N LEU A 86 -2.69 10.06 -12.34
CA LEU A 86 -3.81 9.28 -12.86
C LEU A 86 -4.63 10.24 -13.73
N SER A 87 -4.35 10.20 -15.03
CA SER A 87 -5.06 10.92 -16.09
C SER A 87 -6.46 10.39 -16.26
#